data_AF-A0A401ZTS4-F1
#
_entry.id   AF-A0A401ZTS4-F1
#
_cell.length_a   1.000
_cell.length_b   1.000
_cell.length_c   1.000
_cell.angle_alpha   90.00
_cell.angle_beta   90.00
_cell.angle_gamma   90.00
#
_symmetry.space_group_name_H-M   'P 1'
#
loop_
_entity.id
_entity.type
_entity.pdbx_description
1 polymer ?
#
loop_
_entity_poly.entity_id
_entity_poly.type
_entity_poly.pdbx_seq_one_letter_code
_entity_poly.pdbx_strand_id
1 'polypeptide(L)'
;MGQWAYKVVYIDYRGRISCEGVETLIGEERRSTFARRYLNELGRESWELVSIQPLTSNSAYYILKRPAQEGDYAEPAPSTASEQTPATPTTPEAVAPESSPQIETA
;
A
#
# COMPACT_ATOMS: atom_id res chain seq x y z
N MET A 1 -4.80 -21.61 27.02
CA MET A 1 -5.79 -20.85 26.22
C MET A 1 -5.28 -20.78 24.80
N GLY A 2 -6.11 -21.00 23.79
CA GLY A 2 -5.68 -20.89 22.39
C GLY A 2 -5.31 -19.44 22.04
N GLN A 3 -4.27 -19.28 21.22
CA GLN A 3 -3.85 -17.97 20.71
C GLN A 3 -4.69 -17.59 19.48
N TRP A 4 -4.90 -16.30 19.23
CA TRP A 4 -5.69 -15.78 18.11
C TRP A 4 -4.81 -14.97 17.17
N ALA A 5 -4.83 -15.30 15.90
CA ALA A 5 -4.28 -14.45 14.86
C ALA A 5 -5.32 -13.43 14.42
N TYR A 6 -4.87 -12.23 14.07
CA TYR A 6 -5.71 -11.14 13.61
C TYR A 6 -5.25 -10.66 12.25
N LYS A 7 -6.21 -10.27 11.41
CA LYS A 7 -5.97 -9.66 10.11
C LYS A 7 -6.81 -8.40 9.99
N VAL A 8 -6.20 -7.33 9.51
CA VAL A 8 -6.88 -6.05 9.29
C VAL A 8 -6.88 -5.74 7.80
N VAL A 9 -8.08 -5.60 7.25
CA VAL A 9 -8.29 -5.33 5.84
C VAL A 9 -8.92 -3.95 5.69
N TYR A 10 -8.22 -3.05 5.02
CA TYR A 10 -8.79 -1.79 4.57
C TYR A 10 -9.57 -2.03 3.28
N ILE A 11 -10.84 -1.63 3.23
CA ILE A 11 -11.66 -1.68 2.02
C ILE A 11 -12.07 -0.25 1.66
N ASP A 12 -11.70 0.18 0.46
CA ASP A 12 -12.25 1.35 -0.22
C ASP A 12 -13.16 0.87 -1.35
N TYR A 13 -14.46 1.11 -1.19
CA TYR A 13 -15.49 0.74 -2.15
C TYR A 13 -15.38 1.45 -3.49
N ARG A 14 -14.41 2.37 -3.67
CA ARG A 14 -14.05 2.91 -4.99
C ARG A 14 -13.24 1.92 -5.83
N GLY A 15 -12.76 0.82 -5.26
CA GLY A 15 -12.11 -0.27 -6.00
C GLY A 15 -10.73 -0.66 -5.50
N ARG A 16 -10.42 -0.44 -4.22
CA ARG A 16 -9.13 -0.79 -3.62
C ARG A 16 -9.35 -1.54 -2.31
N ILE A 17 -8.64 -2.63 -2.14
CA ILE A 17 -8.55 -3.36 -0.88
C ILE A 17 -7.07 -3.48 -0.52
N SER A 18 -6.71 -3.20 0.73
CA SER A 18 -5.35 -3.39 1.24
C SER A 18 -5.39 -4.28 2.47
N CYS A 19 -4.56 -5.32 2.48
CA CYS A 19 -4.41 -6.23 3.61
C CYS A 19 -2.93 -6.40 3.89
N GLU A 20 -2.49 -6.04 5.09
CA GLU A 20 -1.10 -6.24 5.54
C GLU A 20 -0.05 -5.65 4.55
N GLY A 21 -0.39 -4.53 3.91
CA GLY A 21 0.48 -3.86 2.93
C GLY A 21 0.35 -4.38 1.49
N VAL A 22 -0.38 -5.46 1.25
CA VAL A 22 -0.67 -5.97 -0.10
C VAL A 22 -1.96 -5.34 -0.63
N GLU A 23 -1.84 -4.58 -1.71
CA GLU A 23 -2.99 -3.96 -2.37
C GLU A 23 -3.58 -4.84 -3.48
N THR A 24 -4.90 -4.89 -3.54
CA THR A 24 -5.69 -5.49 -4.62
C THR A 24 -6.61 -4.43 -5.19
N LEU A 25 -6.57 -4.24 -6.51
CA LEU A 25 -7.40 -3.29 -7.24
C LEU A 25 -8.53 -4.00 -7.99
N ILE A 26 -9.64 -3.30 -8.18
CA ILE A 26 -10.78 -3.79 -8.94
C ILE A 26 -10.46 -3.84 -10.45
N GLY A 27 -10.93 -4.90 -11.12
CA GLY A 27 -10.95 -4.98 -12.59
C GLY A 27 -12.28 -4.50 -13.18
N GLU A 28 -12.75 -5.17 -14.23
CA GLU A 28 -14.05 -4.91 -14.87
C GLU A 28 -15.24 -5.53 -14.11
N GLU A 29 -15.25 -5.45 -12.78
CA GLU A 29 -16.34 -5.97 -11.96
C GLU A 29 -17.06 -4.89 -11.14
N ARG A 30 -18.27 -5.20 -10.66
CA ARG A 30 -19.01 -4.30 -9.77
C ARG A 30 -18.31 -4.24 -8.41
N ARG A 31 -18.27 -3.06 -7.80
CA ARG A 31 -17.64 -2.80 -6.48
C ARG A 31 -18.10 -3.74 -5.37
N SER A 32 -19.40 -4.04 -5.31
CA SER A 32 -19.94 -4.98 -4.33
C SER A 32 -19.53 -6.43 -4.62
N THR A 33 -19.41 -6.82 -5.88
CA THR A 33 -18.90 -8.14 -6.28
C THR A 33 -17.43 -8.29 -5.90
N PHE A 34 -16.63 -7.26 -6.14
CA PHE A 34 -15.22 -7.22 -5.80
C PHE A 34 -14.99 -7.41 -4.30
N ALA A 35 -15.66 -6.59 -3.47
CA ALA A 35 -15.55 -6.70 -2.02
C ALA A 35 -16.02 -8.08 -1.51
N ARG A 36 -17.14 -8.59 -2.04
CA ARG A 36 -17.66 -9.91 -1.67
C ARG A 36 -16.70 -11.04 -2.06
N ARG A 37 -16.11 -11.00 -3.25
CA ARG A 37 -15.14 -12.01 -3.71
C ARG A 37 -13.94 -12.06 -2.77
N TYR A 38 -13.37 -10.90 -2.45
CA TYR A 38 -12.24 -10.78 -1.54
C TYR A 38 -12.57 -11.32 -0.13
N LEU A 39 -13.70 -10.89 0.45
CA LEU A 39 -14.13 -11.36 1.77
C LEU A 39 -14.43 -12.87 1.79
N ASN A 40 -14.94 -13.43 0.69
CA ASN A 40 -15.15 -14.87 0.56
C ASN A 40 -13.83 -15.65 0.56
N GLU A 41 -12.76 -15.12 -0.05
CA GLU A 41 -11.43 -15.73 -0.02
C GLU A 41 -10.90 -15.80 1.42
N LEU A 42 -11.05 -14.72 2.20
CA LEU A 42 -10.70 -14.73 3.63
C LEU A 42 -11.54 -15.74 4.43
N GLY A 43 -12.83 -15.83 4.16
CA GLY A 43 -13.71 -16.81 4.80
C GLY A 43 -13.29 -18.26 4.51
N ARG A 44 -12.79 -18.55 3.29
CA ARG A 44 -12.23 -19.88 2.95
C ARG A 44 -10.97 -20.22 3.74
N GLU A 45 -10.21 -19.21 4.15
CA GLU A 45 -9.04 -19.35 5.03
C GLU A 45 -9.41 -19.40 6.53
N SER A 46 -10.70 -19.51 6.85
CA SER A 46 -11.24 -19.52 8.21
C SER A 46 -11.05 -18.20 8.98
N TRP A 47 -10.87 -17.08 8.28
CA TRP A 47 -10.94 -15.76 8.90
C TRP A 47 -12.40 -15.37 9.15
N GLU A 48 -12.71 -15.09 10.41
CA GLU A 48 -14.02 -14.64 10.85
C GLU A 48 -14.02 -13.13 11.04
N LEU A 49 -14.98 -12.43 10.44
CA LEU A 49 -15.17 -11.00 10.65
C LEU A 49 -15.67 -10.73 12.07
N VAL A 50 -14.98 -9.87 12.82
CA VAL A 50 -15.33 -9.55 14.22
C VAL A 50 -15.61 -8.09 14.47
N SER A 51 -15.15 -7.19 13.60
CA SER A 51 -15.45 -5.77 13.72
C SER A 51 -15.30 -5.06 12.39
N ILE A 52 -16.07 -3.98 12.24
CA ILE A 52 -15.94 -3.02 11.14
C ILE A 52 -15.76 -1.65 11.78
N GLN A 53 -14.71 -0.93 11.37
CA GLN A 53 -14.41 0.44 11.80
C GLN A 53 -14.52 1.37 10.59
N PRO A 54 -15.65 2.08 10.41
CA PRO A 54 -15.81 3.04 9.32
C PRO A 54 -14.78 4.17 9.43
N LEU A 55 -14.18 4.54 8.30
CA LEU A 55 -13.21 5.64 8.23
C LEU A 55 -13.77 6.82 7.43
N THR A 56 -14.38 6.55 6.27
CA THR A 56 -15.06 7.54 5.44
C THR A 56 -16.35 6.95 4.89
N SER A 57 -17.13 7.74 4.12
CA SER A 57 -18.38 7.25 3.51
C SER A 57 -18.19 6.01 2.64
N ASN A 58 -17.00 5.81 2.07
CA ASN A 58 -16.70 4.73 1.13
C ASN A 58 -15.58 3.81 1.61
N SER A 59 -15.11 3.94 2.86
CA SER A 59 -14.05 3.07 3.35
C SER A 59 -14.15 2.72 4.83
N ALA A 60 -13.68 1.53 5.16
CA ALA A 60 -13.66 1.01 6.52
C ALA A 60 -12.52 -0.01 6.70
N TYR A 61 -12.11 -0.20 7.96
CA TYR A 61 -11.28 -1.34 8.35
C TYR A 61 -12.17 -2.51 8.79
N TYR A 62 -11.89 -3.67 8.21
CA TYR A 62 -12.48 -4.96 8.55
C TYR A 62 -11.48 -5.72 9.39
N ILE A 63 -11.84 -6.04 10.62
CA ILE A 63 -10.99 -6.78 11.55
C ILE A 63 -11.50 -8.22 11.58
N LEU A 64 -10.61 -9.15 11.22
CA LEU A 64 -10.89 -10.57 11.23
C LEU A 64 -10.00 -11.29 12.24
N LYS A 65 -10.48 -12.42 12.75
CA LYS A 65 -9.70 -13.31 13.63
C LYS A 65 -9.80 -14.75 13.15
N ARG A 66 -8.81 -15.55 13.53
CA ARG A 66 -8.87 -17.02 13.46
C ARG A 66 -8.01 -17.64 14.57
N PRO A 67 -8.24 -18.90 14.95
CA PRO A 67 -7.30 -19.61 15.82
C PRO A 67 -5.90 -19.57 15.19
N ALA A 68 -4.89 -19.20 15.97
CA ALA A 68 -3.55 -19.05 15.44
C ALA A 68 -2.98 -20.39 14.96
N GLN A 69 -2.29 -20.36 13.84
CA GLN A 69 -1.60 -21.46 13.20
C GLN A 69 -0.08 -21.22 13.26
N GLU A 70 0.69 -22.27 12.99
CA GLU A 70 2.15 -22.16 12.92
C GLU A 70 2.54 -21.13 11.84
N GLY A 71 3.36 -20.15 12.22
CA GLY A 71 3.81 -19.08 11.34
C GLY A 71 3.02 -17.76 11.40
N ASP A 72 1.85 -17.71 12.06
CA ASP A 72 1.05 -16.46 12.16
C ASP A 72 1.77 -15.34 12.95
N TYR A 73 2.78 -15.68 13.75
CA TYR A 73 3.62 -14.72 14.50
C TYR A 73 5.07 -14.72 14.04
N ALA A 74 5.37 -15.36 12.90
CA ALA A 74 6.69 -15.20 12.30
C ALA A 74 6.87 -13.73 11.92
N GLU A 75 8.02 -13.16 12.27
CA GLU A 75 8.32 -11.77 11.95
C GLU A 75 8.26 -11.59 10.42
N PRO A 76 7.44 -10.67 9.89
CA PRO A 76 7.41 -10.43 8.46
C PRO A 76 8.80 -9.97 8.02
N ALA A 77 9.35 -10.64 7.00
CA ALA A 77 10.59 -10.19 6.37
C ALA A 77 10.42 -8.71 5.96
N PRO A 78 11.43 -7.86 6.20
CA PRO A 78 11.31 -6.43 5.92
C PRO A 78 10.88 -6.24 4.47
N SER A 79 9.69 -5.65 4.27
CA SER A 79 9.23 -5.26 2.95
C SER A 79 10.19 -4.21 2.42
N THR A 80 10.96 -4.55 1.39
CA THR A 80 11.62 -3.58 0.53
C THR A 80 10.55 -2.85 -0.27
N ALA A 81 9.87 -1.91 0.38
CA ALA A 81 9.14 -0.87 -0.31
C ALA A 81 10.17 -0.13 -1.16
N SER A 82 10.10 -0.29 -2.49
CA SER A 82 10.81 0.60 -3.41
C SER A 82 10.22 1.99 -3.21
N GLU A 83 10.86 2.78 -2.37
CA GLU A 83 10.73 4.22 -2.33
C GLU A 83 11.07 4.70 -3.75
N GLN A 84 10.03 5.02 -4.55
CA GLN A 84 10.25 5.79 -5.77
C GLN A 84 10.68 7.18 -5.32
N THR A 85 11.99 7.38 -5.23
CA THR A 85 12.61 8.69 -5.11
C THR A 85 12.02 9.59 -6.21
N PRO A 86 11.39 10.73 -5.89
CA PRO A 86 10.97 11.67 -6.91
C PRO A 86 12.21 12.11 -7.69
N ALA A 87 12.18 11.94 -9.01
CA ALA A 87 13.26 12.40 -9.88
C ALA A 87 13.39 13.92 -9.74
N THR A 88 14.50 14.37 -9.15
CA THR A 88 14.92 15.78 -9.18
C THR A 88 15.07 16.21 -10.64
N PRO A 89 14.39 17.28 -11.11
CA PRO A 89 14.62 17.77 -12.46
C PRO A 89 16.02 18.41 -12.52
N THR A 90 16.92 17.81 -13.29
CA THR A 90 18.23 18.37 -13.63
C THR A 90 18.02 19.70 -14.37
N THR A 91 18.24 20.81 -13.68
CA THR A 91 18.45 22.12 -14.29
C THR A 91 19.93 22.21 -14.67
N PRO A 92 20.31 22.39 -15.94
CA PRO A 92 21.71 22.60 -16.30
C PRO A 92 22.17 23.99 -15.81
N GLU A 93 23.03 23.93 -14.80
CA GLU A 93 24.25 24.73 -14.61
C GLU A 93 24.21 26.19 -15.08
N ALA A 94 23.96 27.10 -14.12
CA ALA A 94 24.38 28.49 -14.20
C ALA A 94 25.49 28.71 -13.16
N VAL A 95 26.73 28.79 -13.62
CA VAL A 95 27.84 29.38 -12.85
C VAL A 95 28.39 30.55 -13.66
N ALA A 96 28.20 31.75 -13.14
CA ALA A 96 28.77 33.01 -13.62
C ALA A 96 30.18 33.22 -13.02
N PRO A 97 30.84 34.38 -13.19
CA PRO A 97 31.38 35.02 -14.39
C PRO A 97 32.94 35.17 -14.29
N GLU A 98 33.53 35.98 -15.18
CA GLU A 98 34.90 36.57 -15.14
C GLU A 98 36.09 35.82 -15.78
N SER A 99 36.41 36.22 -17.01
CA SER A 99 37.77 36.70 -17.36
C SER A 99 37.76 37.45 -18.69
N SER A 100 38.20 38.70 -18.66
CA SER A 100 38.59 39.54 -19.80
C SER A 100 40.02 40.04 -19.53
N PRO A 101 40.76 40.65 -20.47
CA PRO A 101 40.63 40.69 -21.94
C PRO A 101 41.95 40.27 -22.64
N GLN A 102 41.98 40.14 -23.98
CA GLN A 102 43.19 40.46 -24.74
C GLN A 102 42.84 41.05 -26.11
N ILE A 103 43.43 42.23 -26.34
CA ILE A 103 43.36 43.10 -27.52
C ILE A 103 44.56 42.72 -28.37
N GLU A 104 44.36 42.34 -29.63
CA GLU A 104 45.48 42.15 -30.57
C GLU A 104 45.41 43.22 -31.66
N THR A 105 46.51 43.97 -31.79
CA THR A 105 46.73 45.05 -32.76
C THR A 105 47.80 44.56 -33.72
N ALA A 106 47.46 44.41 -35.00
CA ALA A 106 48.37 44.52 -36.16
C ALA A 106 47.57 44.50 -37.46
#